data_AF-A0A060YN90-F1
#
_entry.id   AF-A0A060YN90-F1
#
_cell.length_a   1.000
_cell.length_b   1.000
_cell.length_c   1.000
_cell.angle_alpha   90.00
_cell.angle_beta   90.00
_cell.angle_gamma   90.00
#
_symmetry.space_group_name_H-M   'P 1'
#
loop_
_entity.id
_entity.type
_entity.pdbx_description
1 polymer ?
#
loop_
_entity_poly.entity_id
_entity_poly.type
_entity_poly.pdbx_seq_one_letter_code
_entity_poly.pdbx_strand_id
1 'polypeptide(L)'
;LSDIEFLEDSTTESLLFSGDEYNQDFDSLNMEDFQEEDEDGTQEIVRCICEMDEENGFMIQCEECMCWQHSVCMGLLEDSIPDQYICYICRDPPGQRWSAKYLHDKDWLNKGQMYGLSFLSENYSEQNCKTSVSTHQLLADVFSVNNVLHGLQLKMDILQ
;
A
#
# COMPACT_ATOMS: atom_id res chain seq x y z
N LEU A 1 54.24 -24.29 1.34
CA LEU A 1 53.73 -23.27 2.27
C LEU A 1 52.99 -22.23 1.43
N SER A 2 51.70 -22.28 1.18
CA SER A 2 50.61 -23.23 1.39
C SER A 2 49.53 -22.75 0.42
N ASP A 3 48.99 -23.70 -0.33
CA ASP A 3 47.95 -23.56 -1.33
C ASP A 3 46.63 -23.07 -0.69
N ILE A 4 45.86 -22.22 -1.38
CA ILE A 4 44.43 -22.06 -1.10
C ILE A 4 43.67 -22.23 -2.41
N GLU A 5 42.95 -23.34 -2.43
CA GLU A 5 42.18 -23.88 -3.54
C GLU A 5 40.79 -23.22 -3.65
N PHE A 6 40.35 -23.27 -4.90
CA PHE A 6 39.01 -23.06 -5.42
C PHE A 6 38.04 -24.11 -4.85
N LEU A 7 36.88 -23.71 -4.32
CA LEU A 7 35.76 -24.64 -4.12
C LEU A 7 34.41 -23.97 -4.40
N GLU A 8 33.83 -24.38 -5.53
CA GLU A 8 32.40 -24.48 -5.80
C GLU A 8 31.75 -25.50 -4.85
N ASP A 9 30.53 -25.21 -4.41
CA ASP A 9 29.32 -26.02 -4.67
C ASP A 9 28.32 -26.06 -3.49
N SER A 10 27.07 -26.03 -3.92
CA SER A 10 25.79 -26.26 -3.27
C SER A 10 25.76 -27.47 -2.32
N THR A 11 25.01 -27.38 -1.22
CA THR A 11 23.75 -28.14 -1.04
C THR A 11 23.14 -27.91 0.34
N THR A 12 21.81 -27.90 0.31
CA THR A 12 20.87 -28.02 1.41
C THR A 12 21.09 -29.33 2.18
N GLU A 13 20.97 -29.32 3.51
CA GLU A 13 20.10 -30.27 4.25
C GLU A 13 20.13 -30.05 5.78
N SER A 14 18.92 -30.00 6.35
CA SER A 14 18.46 -30.73 7.53
C SER A 14 19.24 -30.63 8.84
N LEU A 15 18.77 -29.76 9.75
CA LEU A 15 18.94 -29.95 11.18
C LEU A 15 17.69 -30.57 11.80
N LEU A 16 17.84 -31.85 12.09
CA LEU A 16 17.07 -32.65 13.02
C LEU A 16 16.92 -31.92 14.36
N PHE A 17 15.69 -31.53 14.71
CA PHE A 17 15.36 -31.25 16.11
C PHE A 17 14.72 -32.50 16.69
N SER A 18 15.42 -33.06 17.69
CA SER A 18 15.05 -34.24 18.45
C SER A 18 13.62 -34.14 18.96
N GLY A 19 12.91 -35.26 18.86
CA GLY A 19 11.56 -35.39 19.39
C GLY A 19 11.51 -35.24 20.91
N ASP A 20 10.34 -34.81 21.37
CA ASP A 20 9.69 -35.34 22.56
C ASP A 20 8.18 -35.24 22.33
N GLU A 21 7.52 -36.39 22.43
CA GLU A 21 6.07 -36.55 22.36
C GLU A 21 5.42 -36.00 23.64
N TYR A 22 4.40 -35.16 23.51
CA TYR A 22 3.33 -35.11 24.51
C TYR A 22 1.98 -35.02 23.81
N ASN A 23 1.21 -36.10 23.92
CA ASN A 23 -0.24 -36.11 23.74
C ASN A 23 -0.86 -35.67 25.06
N GLN A 24 -1.64 -34.58 25.06
CA GLN A 24 -2.60 -34.27 26.11
C GLN A 24 -3.89 -33.77 25.46
N ASP A 25 -4.87 -34.68 25.45
CA ASP A 25 -6.30 -34.47 25.66
C ASP A 25 -7.01 -33.38 24.82
N PHE A 26 -7.50 -33.82 23.67
CA PHE A 26 -8.59 -33.22 22.92
C PHE A 26 -9.89 -33.39 23.72
N ASP A 27 -10.32 -32.35 24.43
CA ASP A 27 -11.63 -32.33 25.06
C ASP A 27 -12.44 -31.09 24.63
N SER A 28 -13.50 -31.40 23.88
CA SER A 28 -14.78 -30.70 23.82
C SER A 28 -14.81 -29.25 23.32
N LEU A 29 -15.12 -29.15 22.02
CA LEU A 29 -15.65 -27.98 21.32
C LEU A 29 -16.90 -27.43 22.05
N ASN A 30 -16.74 -26.37 22.85
CA ASN A 30 -17.86 -25.49 23.20
C ASN A 30 -18.12 -24.56 22.02
N MET A 31 -19.04 -24.98 21.15
CA MET A 31 -19.54 -24.18 20.03
C MET A 31 -20.60 -23.24 20.57
N GLU A 32 -20.18 -22.08 21.08
CA GLU A 32 -21.08 -21.00 21.42
C GLU A 32 -20.60 -19.71 20.74
N ASP A 33 -21.48 -19.24 19.85
CA ASP A 33 -21.63 -17.87 19.37
C ASP A 33 -20.74 -17.40 18.19
N PHE A 34 -21.02 -17.95 17.00
CA PHE A 34 -20.84 -17.20 15.76
C PHE A 34 -22.06 -16.27 15.59
N GLN A 35 -22.01 -15.09 16.20
CA GLN A 35 -22.86 -13.98 15.76
C GLN A 35 -22.22 -13.42 14.49
N GLU A 36 -22.79 -13.79 13.34
CA GLU A 36 -22.57 -13.11 12.07
C GLU A 36 -23.24 -11.73 12.15
N GLU A 37 -22.48 -10.72 12.60
CA GLU A 37 -22.79 -9.32 12.30
C GLU A 37 -22.01 -8.92 11.05
N ASP A 38 -22.58 -9.26 9.89
CA ASP A 38 -22.25 -8.61 8.62
C ASP A 38 -22.82 -7.17 8.66
N GLU A 39 -22.12 -6.26 9.32
CA GLU A 39 -22.30 -4.82 9.16
C GLU A 39 -21.20 -4.30 8.22
N ASP A 40 -21.62 -3.96 7.00
CA ASP A 40 -20.89 -3.33 5.89
C ASP A 40 -19.50 -2.78 6.26
N GLY A 41 -18.47 -3.60 6.04
CA GLY A 41 -17.15 -3.53 6.66
C GLY A 41 -16.23 -2.41 6.18
N THR A 42 -16.55 -1.16 6.48
CA THR A 42 -15.52 -0.13 6.66
C THR A 42 -15.13 -0.10 8.13
N GLN A 43 -14.31 -1.06 8.57
CA GLN A 43 -13.65 -0.93 9.87
C GLN A 43 -12.87 0.39 9.86
N GLU A 44 -13.27 1.32 10.73
CA GLU A 44 -12.58 2.58 10.92
C GLU A 44 -11.22 2.28 11.58
N ILE A 45 -10.17 2.28 10.77
CA ILE A 45 -8.82 1.91 11.22
C ILE A 45 -8.07 3.18 11.62
N VAL A 46 -7.60 3.22 12.87
CA VAL A 46 -6.65 4.23 13.34
C VAL A 46 -5.24 3.79 12.95
N ARG A 47 -4.54 4.61 12.14
CA ARG A 47 -3.15 4.35 11.75
C ARG A 47 -2.34 5.63 11.79
N CYS A 48 -1.86 5.97 12.98
CA CYS A 48 -1.10 7.17 13.26
C CYS A 48 0.42 6.90 13.36
N ILE A 49 1.25 7.92 13.15
CA ILE A 49 2.72 7.84 13.30
C ILE A 49 3.15 7.59 14.75
N CYS A 50 2.28 7.87 15.72
CA CYS A 50 2.55 7.59 17.14
C CYS A 50 2.35 6.12 17.51
N GLU A 51 1.89 5.28 16.55
CA GLU A 51 1.63 3.84 16.72
C GLU A 51 0.56 3.50 17.77
N MET A 52 -0.17 4.50 18.27
CA MET A 52 -1.32 4.31 19.15
C MET A 52 -2.62 4.28 18.33
N ASP A 53 -3.50 3.36 18.67
CA ASP A 53 -4.84 3.16 18.10
C ASP A 53 -5.94 3.88 18.91
N GLU A 54 -5.56 4.58 19.99
CA GLU A 54 -6.49 5.31 20.84
C GLU A 54 -7.24 6.42 20.08
N GLU A 55 -8.56 6.48 20.21
CA GLU A 55 -9.41 7.53 19.61
C GLU A 55 -9.50 8.78 20.50
N ASN A 56 -8.34 9.31 20.88
CA ASN A 56 -8.25 10.43 21.83
C ASN A 56 -8.09 11.78 21.11
N GLY A 57 -8.95 12.74 21.47
CA GLY A 57 -8.83 14.13 21.04
C GLY A 57 -9.28 14.39 19.60
N PHE A 58 -8.73 15.44 18.98
CA PHE A 58 -9.09 15.82 17.61
C PHE A 58 -8.39 14.91 16.59
N MET A 59 -9.20 14.30 15.72
CA MET A 59 -8.74 13.35 14.70
C MET A 59 -9.08 13.85 13.30
N ILE A 60 -8.33 13.37 12.32
CA ILE A 60 -8.52 13.66 10.90
C ILE A 60 -8.44 12.37 10.09
N GLN A 61 -9.35 12.23 9.12
CA GLN A 61 -9.44 11.05 8.26
C GLN A 61 -8.69 11.30 6.94
N CYS A 62 -7.90 10.33 6.50
CA CYS A 62 -7.28 10.35 5.18
C CYS A 62 -8.31 10.04 4.09
N GLU A 63 -8.40 10.90 3.07
CA GLU A 63 -9.34 10.76 1.93
C GLU A 63 -9.04 9.55 1.02
N GLU A 64 -7.88 8.92 1.16
CA GLU A 64 -7.45 7.83 0.28
C GLU A 64 -7.56 6.46 0.90
N CYS A 65 -6.96 6.28 2.08
CA CYS A 65 -6.93 4.99 2.76
C CYS A 65 -8.01 4.90 3.85
N MET A 66 -8.81 5.96 4.03
CA MET A 66 -9.87 6.08 5.04
C MET A 66 -9.40 5.87 6.49
N CYS A 67 -8.08 5.85 6.73
CA CYS A 67 -7.52 5.68 8.07
C CYS A 67 -7.58 6.99 8.86
N TRP A 68 -7.87 6.88 10.15
CA TRP A 68 -7.87 7.98 11.10
C TRP A 68 -6.49 8.23 11.70
N GLN A 69 -6.18 9.50 11.95
CA GLN A 69 -4.92 9.95 12.56
C GLN A 69 -5.18 11.07 13.56
N HIS A 70 -4.34 11.17 14.60
CA HIS A 70 -4.42 12.30 15.53
C HIS A 70 -3.94 13.56 14.83
N SER A 71 -4.77 14.60 14.80
CA SER A 71 -4.46 15.88 14.17
C SER A 71 -3.19 16.51 14.76
N VAL A 72 -3.00 16.38 16.08
CA VAL A 72 -1.81 16.86 16.79
C VAL A 72 -0.53 16.14 16.35
N CYS A 73 -0.59 14.84 16.05
CA CYS A 73 0.56 14.09 15.54
C CYS A 73 0.93 14.54 14.12
N MET A 74 -0.04 15.06 13.39
CA MET A 74 0.14 15.61 12.03
C MET A 74 0.46 17.10 12.04
N GLY A 75 0.59 17.72 13.22
CA GLY A 75 0.85 19.15 13.37
C GLY A 75 -0.31 20.04 12.92
N LEU A 76 -1.53 19.50 12.90
CA LEU A 76 -2.74 20.21 12.50
C LEU A 76 -3.48 20.74 13.73
N LEU A 77 -3.82 22.03 13.68
CA LEU A 77 -4.70 22.71 14.62
C LEU A 77 -6.09 22.86 14.00
N GLU A 78 -7.11 23.11 14.82
CA GLU A 78 -8.49 23.28 14.34
C GLU A 78 -8.62 24.39 13.28
N ASP A 79 -7.83 25.46 13.39
CA ASP A 79 -7.83 26.59 12.45
C ASP A 79 -6.98 26.33 11.18
N SER A 80 -6.25 25.22 11.11
CA SER A 80 -5.27 24.94 10.04
C SER A 80 -5.54 23.63 9.30
N ILE A 81 -6.80 23.20 9.26
CA ILE A 81 -7.22 21.98 8.57
C ILE A 81 -7.26 22.25 7.05
N PRO A 82 -6.58 21.44 6.22
CA PRO A 82 -6.68 21.56 4.77
C PRO A 82 -8.03 21.04 4.25
N ASP A 83 -8.50 21.58 3.12
CA ASP A 83 -9.72 21.12 2.45
C ASP A 83 -9.68 19.63 2.05
N GLN A 84 -8.48 19.11 1.76
CA GLN A 84 -8.24 17.71 1.44
C GLN A 84 -7.04 17.20 2.24
N TYR A 85 -7.24 16.16 3.05
CA TYR A 85 -6.19 15.55 3.85
C TYR A 85 -5.73 14.20 3.29
N ILE A 86 -4.45 14.12 2.92
CA ILE A 86 -3.78 12.88 2.53
C ILE A 86 -2.69 12.57 3.55
N CYS A 87 -2.75 11.40 4.16
CA CYS A 87 -1.81 11.02 5.21
C CYS A 87 -0.39 10.82 4.69
N TYR A 88 0.59 10.82 5.60
CA TYR A 88 2.00 10.64 5.25
C TYR A 88 2.27 9.31 4.53
N ILE A 89 1.55 8.24 4.87
CA ILE A 89 1.71 6.93 4.23
C ILE A 89 1.26 7.01 2.78
N CYS A 90 0.11 7.60 2.50
CA CYS A 90 -0.40 7.75 1.14
C CYS A 90 0.48 8.68 0.29
N ARG A 91 1.04 9.73 0.91
CA ARG A 91 1.86 10.73 0.21
C ARG A 91 3.31 10.30 -0.01
N ASP A 92 3.96 9.72 0.99
CA ASP A 92 5.36 9.28 0.95
C ASP A 92 5.52 8.01 1.82
N PRO A 93 5.15 6.83 1.28
CA PRO A 93 5.15 5.61 2.06
C PRO A 93 6.55 5.30 2.64
N PRO A 94 6.69 4.95 3.92
CA PRO A 94 7.99 4.54 4.45
C PRO A 94 8.48 3.27 3.74
N GLY A 95 9.79 3.21 3.44
CA GLY A 95 10.42 2.04 2.80
C GLY A 95 10.36 2.01 1.27
N GLN A 96 9.99 3.12 0.62
CA GLN A 96 10.04 3.24 -0.84
C GLN A 96 11.46 3.08 -1.39
N ARG A 97 11.59 2.39 -2.54
CA ARG A 97 12.81 2.46 -3.36
C ARG A 97 12.93 3.87 -3.94
N TRP A 98 14.14 4.43 -4.02
CA TRP A 98 14.36 5.80 -4.56
C TRP A 98 13.76 5.99 -5.97
N SER A 99 13.80 4.95 -6.81
CA SER A 99 13.21 4.97 -8.14
C SER A 99 11.67 5.09 -8.16
N ALA A 100 11.00 4.84 -7.05
CA ALA A 100 9.54 4.88 -6.92
C ALA A 100 9.00 6.14 -6.23
N LYS A 101 9.88 7.04 -5.74
CA LYS A 101 9.51 8.22 -4.96
C LYS A 101 8.43 9.10 -5.63
N TYR A 102 8.41 9.18 -6.96
CA TYR A 102 7.44 9.99 -7.72
C TYR A 102 6.28 9.17 -8.29
N LEU A 103 6.24 7.86 -8.04
CA LEU A 103 5.20 6.98 -8.56
C LEU A 103 3.82 7.30 -7.95
N HIS A 104 3.82 7.84 -6.73
CA HIS A 104 2.62 8.16 -5.98
C HIS A 104 2.20 9.62 -6.10
N ASP A 105 2.84 10.41 -6.96
CA ASP A 105 2.42 11.79 -7.23
C ASP A 105 1.12 11.77 -8.07
N LYS A 106 -0.01 11.67 -7.36
CA LYS A 106 -1.34 11.65 -7.95
C LYS A 106 -1.74 12.98 -8.54
N ASP A 107 -1.19 14.09 -8.03
CA ASP A 107 -1.46 15.41 -8.57
C ASP A 107 -0.99 15.49 -10.02
N TRP A 108 0.23 15.00 -10.29
CA TRP A 108 0.71 14.91 -11.66
C TRP A 108 -0.15 13.98 -12.53
N LEU A 109 -0.53 12.80 -12.04
CA LEU A 109 -1.35 11.86 -12.82
C LEU A 109 -2.72 12.46 -13.18
N ASN A 110 -3.35 13.17 -12.24
CA ASN A 110 -4.69 13.73 -12.42
C ASN A 110 -4.68 15.05 -13.20
N LYS A 111 -3.68 15.91 -12.96
CA LYS A 111 -3.61 17.26 -13.54
C LYS A 111 -2.76 17.30 -14.81
N GLY A 112 -1.87 16.32 -15.01
CA GLY A 112 -0.88 16.29 -16.10
C GLY A 112 0.27 17.31 -15.93
N GLN A 113 0.36 17.95 -14.78
CA GLN A 113 1.33 19.02 -14.51
C GLN A 113 2.45 18.48 -13.62
N MET A 114 3.69 18.69 -14.05
CA MET A 114 4.87 18.41 -13.23
C MET A 114 5.42 19.72 -12.66
N TYR A 115 6.15 19.63 -11.55
CA TYR A 115 6.85 20.80 -11.01
C TYR A 115 7.80 21.40 -12.06
N GLY A 116 7.59 22.68 -12.35
CA GLY A 116 8.43 23.43 -13.27
C GLY A 116 9.77 23.81 -12.66
N LEU A 117 10.76 24.05 -13.51
CA LEU A 117 12.01 24.66 -13.08
C LEU A 117 11.78 26.16 -12.88
N SER A 118 12.07 26.67 -11.68
CA SER A 118 11.80 28.07 -11.29
C SER A 118 12.46 29.13 -12.17
N PHE A 119 13.49 28.75 -12.94
CA PHE A 119 14.20 29.64 -13.86
C PHE A 119 13.63 29.64 -15.29
N LEU A 120 12.69 28.75 -15.60
CA LEU A 120 12.01 28.73 -16.89
C LEU A 120 10.70 29.53 -16.79
N SER A 121 10.51 30.47 -17.72
CA SER A 121 9.29 31.28 -17.79
C SER A 121 8.08 30.49 -18.26
N GLU A 122 8.30 29.41 -19.00
CA GLU A 122 7.26 28.55 -19.54
C GLU A 122 7.49 27.11 -19.09
N ASN A 123 6.51 26.54 -18.39
CA ASN A 123 6.55 25.15 -17.97
C ASN A 123 5.89 24.28 -19.06
N TYR A 124 6.70 23.47 -19.74
CA TYR A 124 6.23 22.55 -20.78
C TYR A 124 5.10 21.62 -20.31
N SER A 125 5.15 21.19 -19.04
CA SER A 125 4.12 20.31 -18.48
C SER A 125 2.77 21.03 -18.33
N GLU A 126 2.77 22.34 -18.06
CA GLU A 126 1.54 23.12 -17.97
C GLU A 126 0.88 23.28 -19.34
N GLN A 127 1.68 23.53 -20.38
CA GLN A 127 1.17 23.68 -21.75
C GLN A 127 0.59 22.36 -22.28
N ASN A 128 1.18 21.22 -21.90
CA ASN A 128 0.82 19.90 -22.43
C ASN A 128 0.00 19.04 -21.46
N CYS A 129 -0.46 19.60 -20.35
CA CYS A 129 -1.09 18.84 -19.27
C CYS A 129 -2.26 17.97 -19.76
N LYS A 130 -3.10 18.51 -20.64
CA LYS A 130 -4.26 17.80 -21.23
C LYS A 130 -3.83 16.56 -22.03
N THR A 131 -2.76 16.69 -22.80
CA THR A 131 -2.20 15.59 -23.59
C THR A 131 -1.61 14.53 -22.67
N SER A 132 -0.89 14.94 -21.61
CA SER A 132 -0.34 14.04 -20.60
C SER A 132 -1.43 13.24 -19.90
N VAL A 133 -2.48 13.89 -19.38
CA VAL A 133 -3.61 13.22 -18.72
C VAL A 133 -4.28 12.24 -19.68
N SER A 134 -4.57 12.69 -20.91
CA SER A 134 -5.24 11.84 -21.92
C SER A 134 -4.42 10.60 -22.25
N THR A 135 -3.09 10.72 -22.32
CA THR A 135 -2.19 9.60 -22.61
C THR A 135 -2.19 8.59 -21.47
N HIS A 136 -2.10 9.05 -20.21
CA HIS A 136 -2.12 8.16 -19.05
C HIS A 136 -3.49 7.48 -18.86
N GLN A 137 -4.59 8.17 -19.16
CA GLN A 137 -5.92 7.56 -19.13
C GLN A 137 -6.03 6.40 -20.13
N LEU A 138 -5.58 6.60 -21.38
CA LEU A 138 -5.59 5.53 -22.38
C LEU A 138 -4.74 4.33 -21.96
N LEU A 139 -3.59 4.56 -21.34
CA LEU A 139 -2.75 3.48 -20.80
C LEU A 139 -3.45 2.72 -19.66
N ALA A 140 -4.14 3.43 -18.77
CA ALA A 140 -4.91 2.82 -17.69
C ALA A 140 -6.07 1.97 -18.24
N ASP A 141 -6.77 2.46 -19.27
CA ASP A 141 -7.86 1.74 -19.93
C ASP A 141 -7.35 0.45 -20.59
N VAL A 142 -6.21 0.52 -21.30
CA VAL A 142 -5.57 -0.66 -21.90
C VAL A 142 -5.16 -1.69 -20.84
N PHE A 143 -4.60 -1.24 -19.71
CA PHE A 143 -4.24 -2.12 -18.61
C PHE A 143 -5.47 -2.80 -17.99
N SER A 144 -6.56 -2.07 -17.81
CA SER A 144 -7.84 -2.60 -17.32
C SER A 144 -8.37 -3.72 -18.24
N VAL A 145 -8.38 -3.48 -19.55
CA VAL A 145 -8.79 -4.49 -20.54
C VAL A 145 -7.89 -5.73 -20.46
N ASN A 146 -6.57 -5.55 -20.34
CA ASN A 146 -5.63 -6.66 -20.24
C ASN A 146 -5.89 -7.53 -18.99
N ASN A 147 -6.19 -6.90 -17.85
CA ASN A 147 -6.51 -7.63 -16.62
C ASN A 147 -7.80 -8.44 -16.75
N VAL A 148 -8.82 -7.88 -17.39
CA VAL A 148 -10.08 -8.61 -17.66
C VAL A 148 -9.83 -9.80 -18.58
N LEU A 149 -9.08 -9.60 -19.67
CA LEU A 149 -8.74 -10.69 -20.60
C LEU A 149 -7.95 -11.81 -19.90
N HIS A 150 -6.94 -11.44 -19.12
CA HIS A 150 -6.15 -12.39 -18.35
C HIS A 150 -7.04 -13.16 -17.34
N GLY A 151 -7.92 -12.47 -16.63
CA GLY A 151 -8.86 -13.10 -15.70
C GLY A 151 -9.85 -14.05 -16.39
N LEU A 152 -10.32 -13.72 -17.59
CA LEU A 152 -11.18 -14.58 -18.39
C LEU A 152 -10.44 -15.83 -18.87
N GLN A 153 -9.19 -15.69 -19.33
CA GLN A 153 -8.36 -16.82 -19.74
C GLN A 153 -8.21 -17.83 -18.60
N LEU A 154 -7.85 -17.36 -17.40
CA LEU A 154 -7.73 -18.22 -16.22
C LEU A 154 -9.04 -18.95 -15.88
N LYS A 155 -10.18 -18.26 -15.97
CA LYS A 155 -11.49 -18.89 -15.72
C LYS A 155 -11.82 -19.95 -16.76
N MET A 156 -11.44 -19.74 -18.03
CA MET A 156 -11.62 -20.74 -19.08
C MET A 156 -10.73 -21.96 -18.84
N ASP A 157 -9.48 -21.75 -18.45
CA ASP A 157 -8.52 -22.83 -18.19
C ASP A 157 -8.93 -23.70 -16.99
N ILE A 158 -9.60 -23.13 -15.97
CA ILE A 158 -10.13 -23.89 -14.82
C ILE A 158 -11.36 -24.74 -15.20
N LEU A 159 -12.14 -24.32 -16.20
CA LEU A 159 -13.37 -24.99 -16.62
C LEU A 159 -13.16 -26.12 -17.64
N GLN A 160 -11.93 -26.29 -18.15
CA GLN A 160 -11.53 -27.36 -19.08
C GLN A 160 -11.02 -28.59 -18.34
#